data_AF-A0A920RNR5-F1
#
_entry.id   AF-A0A920RNR5-F1
#
_cell.length_a   1.000
_cell.length_b   1.000
_cell.length_c   1.000
_cell.angle_alpha   90.00
_cell.angle_beta   90.00
_cell.angle_gamma   90.00
#
_symmetry.space_group_name_H-M   'P 1'
#
loop_
_entity.id
_entity.type
_entity.pdbx_description
1 polymer ?
#
loop_
_entity_poly.entity_id
_entity_poly.type
_entity_poly.pdbx_seq_one_letter_code
_entity_poly.pdbx_strand_id
1 'polypeptide(L)'
;MALPRTKRTETSRLRPRKPTPIRRTLTRPTLTRPTPKGRDGDAAPSEKAGDESFKSTAFNYWLITTIGSLIALGFARYFYTWMMKQDEGNERMVEIAQAVRDGADAYLKRQYKVVGIFFAVACVALMFVSFVLGAQHPLVPFAFLTGGLFSGLAGWFGMKTATWASSRTTQGAMNSLNEGLQVAFRSGAVMGLTVVGLGLLDICLWFGALYFVFEGSMTLAEITVTMLCFGMGASAQALFARVGGGIFTKAADVGADLVGKVEAGIPEDDPRNPATIADNVGDNVGDVAGMGADLYESYCGSILASAALGVAAFHDMGKLFRSTPCCCR
;
A
#
# COMPACT_ATOMS: atom_id res chain seq x y z
N MET A 1 -20.20 39.21 -41.67
CA MET A 1 -21.00 37.97 -41.53
C MET A 1 -21.14 37.70 -40.03
N ALA A 2 -22.38 37.71 -39.54
CA ALA A 2 -22.72 37.87 -38.13
C ALA A 2 -22.64 36.55 -37.33
N LEU A 3 -22.22 36.63 -36.07
CA LEU A 3 -22.32 35.56 -35.07
C LEU A 3 -23.75 35.47 -34.50
N PRO A 4 -24.33 34.27 -34.30
CA PRO A 4 -25.64 34.13 -33.66
C PRO A 4 -25.57 33.92 -32.14
N ARG A 5 -26.67 34.37 -31.52
CA ARG A 5 -26.97 34.61 -30.10
C ARG A 5 -26.91 33.39 -29.16
N THR A 6 -26.41 33.65 -27.95
CA THR A 6 -26.55 32.86 -26.73
C THR A 6 -27.99 32.84 -26.19
N LYS A 7 -28.50 31.66 -25.81
CA LYS A 7 -29.75 31.50 -25.05
C LYS A 7 -29.53 31.75 -23.55
N ARG A 8 -30.52 32.41 -22.96
CA ARG A 8 -30.63 32.88 -21.58
C ARG A 8 -31.62 31.97 -20.84
N THR A 9 -31.30 31.55 -19.63
CA THR A 9 -32.27 30.98 -18.66
C THR A 9 -31.88 31.40 -17.24
N GLU A 10 -32.92 31.58 -16.43
CA GLU A 10 -33.02 32.53 -15.32
C GLU A 10 -32.37 32.06 -14.01
N THR A 11 -31.67 32.97 -13.34
CA THR A 11 -31.32 32.86 -11.91
C THR A 11 -32.36 33.63 -11.09
N SER A 12 -33.19 32.93 -10.33
CA SER A 12 -34.13 33.52 -9.38
C SER A 12 -33.39 34.03 -8.13
N ARG A 13 -33.51 35.33 -7.86
CA ARG A 13 -32.99 35.98 -6.65
C ARG A 13 -34.02 35.84 -5.52
N LEU A 14 -33.70 35.06 -4.49
CA LEU A 14 -34.45 35.04 -3.23
C LEU A 14 -34.04 36.25 -2.36
N ARG A 15 -35.02 37.09 -2.01
CA ARG A 15 -34.89 38.22 -1.07
C ARG A 15 -34.95 37.73 0.39
N PRO A 16 -34.31 38.43 1.36
CA PRO A 16 -34.34 38.04 2.76
C PRO A 16 -35.66 38.45 3.44
N ARG A 17 -36.28 37.54 4.22
CA ARG A 17 -37.43 37.85 5.09
C ARG A 17 -36.93 38.25 6.49
N LYS A 18 -37.47 39.37 7.02
CA LYS A 18 -37.29 39.82 8.41
C LYS A 18 -38.09 38.95 9.40
N PRO A 19 -37.65 38.81 10.66
CA PRO A 19 -38.36 38.00 11.66
C PRO A 19 -39.50 38.77 12.33
N THR A 20 -40.63 38.08 12.56
CA THR A 20 -41.78 38.55 13.34
C THR A 20 -41.76 37.91 14.73
N PRO A 21 -42.00 38.63 15.84
CA PRO A 21 -41.93 38.05 17.18
C PRO A 21 -43.26 37.38 17.55
N ILE A 22 -43.24 36.11 17.96
CA ILE A 22 -44.38 35.46 18.60
C ILE A 22 -44.07 35.28 20.08
N ARG A 23 -44.75 36.10 20.88
CA ARG A 23 -44.79 36.05 22.34
C ARG A 23 -45.72 34.90 22.74
N ARG A 24 -45.19 33.83 23.35
CA ARG A 24 -46.01 32.82 24.05
C ARG A 24 -45.59 32.75 25.51
N THR A 25 -46.50 33.22 26.35
CA THR A 25 -46.58 33.06 27.79
C THR A 25 -46.61 31.57 28.14
N LEU A 26 -45.60 31.09 28.87
CA LEU A 26 -45.61 29.76 29.49
C LEU A 26 -45.77 29.95 31.00
N THR A 27 -46.99 29.69 31.46
CA THR A 27 -47.36 29.51 32.85
C THR A 27 -46.63 28.29 33.41
N ARG A 28 -45.92 28.47 34.53
CA ARG A 28 -45.30 27.38 35.32
C ARG A 28 -46.41 26.46 35.88
N PRO A 29 -46.37 25.14 35.65
CA PRO A 29 -47.06 24.20 36.52
C PRO A 29 -46.17 23.88 37.72
N THR A 30 -46.73 24.09 38.92
CA THR A 30 -46.16 23.65 40.19
C THR A 30 -46.28 22.12 40.26
N LEU A 31 -45.18 21.40 40.01
CA LEU A 31 -45.10 19.96 40.23
C LEU A 31 -44.31 19.70 41.52
N THR A 32 -45.05 19.20 42.50
CA THR A 32 -44.58 18.73 43.81
C THR A 32 -43.51 17.64 43.67
N ARG A 33 -42.38 17.82 44.35
CA ARG A 33 -41.30 16.83 44.49
C ARG A 33 -41.82 15.52 45.10
N PRO A 34 -41.61 14.35 44.48
CA PRO A 34 -41.53 13.11 45.22
C PRO A 34 -40.13 12.99 45.83
N THR A 35 -40.07 12.65 47.12
CA THR A 35 -38.85 12.23 47.84
C THR A 35 -38.18 11.04 47.16
N PRO A 36 -36.84 10.92 47.15
CA PRO A 36 -36.16 9.81 46.50
C PRO A 36 -36.39 8.53 47.32
N LYS A 37 -37.18 7.60 46.78
CA LYS A 37 -37.09 6.19 47.17
C LYS A 37 -35.89 5.60 46.43
N GLY A 38 -34.94 5.08 47.20
CA GLY A 38 -33.78 4.36 46.67
C GLY A 38 -34.20 3.28 45.67
N ARG A 39 -33.60 3.34 44.49
CA ARG A 39 -33.39 2.18 43.63
C ARG A 39 -31.89 2.00 43.54
N ASP A 40 -31.40 1.10 44.37
CA ASP A 40 -30.20 0.34 44.09
C ASP A 40 -30.40 -0.36 42.74
N GLY A 41 -29.41 -0.32 41.84
CA GLY A 41 -29.31 -1.38 40.81
C GLY A 41 -28.92 -1.02 39.38
N ASP A 42 -28.90 0.24 38.95
CA ASP A 42 -28.48 0.55 37.56
C ASP A 42 -26.99 0.89 37.53
N ALA A 43 -26.16 -0.15 37.62
CA ALA A 43 -24.76 -0.06 37.25
C ALA A 43 -24.68 0.41 35.79
N ALA A 44 -23.97 1.51 35.55
CA ALA A 44 -23.54 1.89 34.21
C ALA A 44 -22.96 0.66 33.50
N PRO A 45 -23.26 0.41 32.21
CA PRO A 45 -22.68 -0.72 31.50
C PRO A 45 -21.17 -0.65 31.67
N SER A 46 -20.60 -1.66 32.34
CA SER A 46 -19.21 -1.59 32.79
C SER A 46 -18.31 -1.36 31.57
N GLU A 47 -17.45 -0.34 31.63
CA GLU A 47 -16.49 0.03 30.58
C GLU A 47 -15.70 -1.19 30.07
N LYS A 48 -15.52 -2.21 30.93
CA LYS A 48 -14.91 -3.51 30.63
C LYS A 48 -15.66 -4.38 29.62
N ALA A 49 -17.00 -4.34 29.59
CA ALA A 49 -17.80 -5.17 28.68
C ALA A 49 -17.72 -4.66 27.22
N GLY A 50 -17.57 -3.34 27.03
CA GLY A 50 -17.34 -2.75 25.72
C GLY A 50 -15.95 -3.05 25.17
N ASP A 51 -14.94 -3.07 26.04
CA ASP A 51 -13.55 -3.33 25.67
C ASP A 51 -13.30 -4.80 25.25
N GLU A 52 -13.90 -5.76 25.99
CA GLU A 52 -13.86 -7.19 25.62
C GLU A 52 -14.56 -7.47 24.28
N SER A 53 -15.71 -6.82 24.03
CA SER A 53 -16.42 -6.94 22.75
C SER A 53 -15.61 -6.38 21.59
N PHE A 54 -14.89 -5.27 21.79
CA PHE A 54 -14.01 -4.69 20.77
C PHE A 54 -12.80 -5.59 20.48
N LYS A 55 -12.13 -6.11 21.52
CA LYS A 55 -11.00 -7.04 21.36
C LYS A 55 -11.38 -8.29 20.59
N SER A 56 -12.52 -8.91 20.92
CA SER A 56 -13.02 -10.08 20.20
C SER A 56 -13.29 -9.77 18.72
N THR A 57 -13.90 -8.62 18.45
CA THR A 57 -14.18 -8.17 17.08
C THR A 57 -12.88 -7.89 16.30
N ALA A 58 -11.92 -7.18 16.90
CA ALA A 58 -10.63 -6.89 16.30
C ALA A 58 -9.84 -8.18 16.01
N PHE A 59 -9.86 -9.15 16.92
CA PHE A 59 -9.22 -10.45 16.72
C PHE A 59 -9.81 -11.22 15.55
N ASN A 60 -11.14 -11.24 15.42
CA ASN A 60 -11.81 -11.90 14.29
C ASN A 60 -11.42 -11.29 12.94
N TYR A 61 -11.42 -9.96 12.82
CA TYR A 61 -10.99 -9.29 11.60
C TYR A 61 -9.51 -9.50 11.30
N TRP A 62 -8.66 -9.41 12.33
CA TRP A 62 -7.23 -9.70 12.20
C TRP A 62 -6.98 -11.11 11.68
N LEU A 63 -7.69 -12.11 12.22
CA LEU A 63 -7.56 -13.51 11.81
C LEU A 63 -8.02 -13.72 10.35
N ILE A 64 -9.19 -13.17 9.99
CA ILE A 64 -9.72 -13.28 8.62
C ILE A 64 -8.76 -12.64 7.61
N THR A 65 -8.25 -11.44 7.89
CA THR A 65 -7.31 -10.74 7.00
C THR A 65 -5.99 -11.50 6.91
N THR A 66 -5.49 -12.03 8.02
CA THR A 66 -4.25 -12.84 8.03
C THR A 66 -4.42 -14.09 7.17
N ILE A 67 -5.52 -14.84 7.33
CA ILE A 67 -5.81 -16.01 6.49
C ILE A 67 -5.95 -15.61 5.02
N GLY A 68 -6.64 -14.51 4.73
CA GLY A 68 -6.77 -13.98 3.37
C GLY A 68 -5.43 -13.65 2.72
N SER A 69 -4.51 -13.05 3.47
CA SER A 69 -3.14 -12.75 3.00
C SER A 69 -2.36 -14.02 2.68
N LEU A 70 -2.46 -15.06 3.51
CA LEU A 70 -1.80 -16.35 3.29
C LEU A 70 -2.38 -17.09 2.08
N ILE A 71 -3.70 -17.02 1.88
CA ILE A 71 -4.36 -17.58 0.69
C ILE A 71 -3.85 -16.87 -0.57
N ALA A 72 -3.75 -15.53 -0.56
CA ALA A 72 -3.22 -14.78 -1.70
C ALA A 72 -1.78 -15.20 -2.04
N LEU A 73 -0.91 -15.34 -1.04
CA LEU A 73 0.46 -15.85 -1.24
C LEU A 73 0.49 -17.30 -1.70
N GLY A 74 -0.44 -18.14 -1.22
CA GLY A 74 -0.65 -19.51 -1.70
C GLY A 74 -1.01 -19.57 -3.18
N PHE A 75 -1.92 -18.71 -3.64
CA PHE A 75 -2.26 -18.58 -5.06
C PHE A 75 -1.09 -18.02 -5.88
N ALA A 76 -0.35 -17.04 -5.37
CA ALA A 76 0.86 -16.54 -6.03
C ALA A 76 1.87 -17.68 -6.25
N ARG A 77 2.11 -18.50 -5.21
CA ARG A 77 2.98 -19.68 -5.31
C ARG A 77 2.44 -20.72 -6.28
N TYR A 78 1.12 -20.94 -6.30
CA TYR A 78 0.48 -21.86 -7.24
C TYR A 78 0.71 -21.42 -8.69
N PHE A 79 0.41 -20.16 -9.02
CA PHE A 79 0.62 -19.62 -10.37
C PHE A 79 2.09 -19.60 -10.76
N TYR A 80 2.99 -19.27 -9.83
CA TYR A 80 4.43 -19.37 -10.07
C TYR A 80 4.85 -20.80 -10.40
N THR A 81 4.39 -21.80 -9.64
CA THR A 81 4.69 -23.22 -9.93
C THR A 81 4.15 -23.63 -11.28
N TRP A 82 2.94 -23.19 -11.62
CA TRP A 82 2.32 -23.51 -12.89
C TRP A 82 3.09 -22.90 -14.05
N MET A 83 3.54 -21.65 -13.92
CA MET A 83 4.37 -20.95 -14.90
C MET A 83 5.71 -21.67 -15.09
N MET A 84 6.39 -22.04 -14.00
CA MET A 84 7.68 -22.74 -14.07
C MET A 84 7.62 -24.09 -14.80
N LYS A 85 6.43 -24.73 -14.81
CA LYS A 85 6.19 -25.99 -15.55
C LYS A 85 5.98 -25.80 -17.04
N GLN A 86 5.78 -24.58 -17.52
CA GLN A 86 5.65 -24.30 -18.95
C GLN A 86 7.03 -24.42 -19.62
N ASP A 87 7.01 -24.77 -20.91
CA ASP A 87 8.19 -24.91 -21.74
C ASP A 87 8.94 -23.58 -21.88
N GLU A 88 10.26 -23.59 -21.65
CA GLU A 88 11.12 -22.40 -21.81
C GLU A 88 11.46 -22.13 -23.28
N GLY A 89 11.11 -23.04 -24.18
CA GLY A 89 11.40 -22.95 -25.60
C GLY A 89 12.76 -23.55 -25.97
N ASN A 90 13.29 -23.12 -27.10
CA ASN A 90 14.54 -23.65 -27.63
C ASN A 90 15.79 -23.10 -26.89
N GLU A 91 16.95 -23.72 -27.15
CA GLU A 91 18.22 -23.36 -26.52
C GLU A 91 18.56 -21.87 -26.66
N ARG A 92 18.24 -21.27 -27.82
CA ARG A 92 18.52 -19.85 -28.07
C ARG A 92 17.63 -18.93 -27.23
N MET A 93 16.36 -19.26 -27.03
CA MET A 93 15.46 -18.52 -26.15
C MET A 93 15.94 -18.57 -24.69
N VAL A 94 16.38 -19.75 -24.24
CA VAL A 94 16.91 -19.96 -22.89
C VAL A 94 18.19 -19.15 -22.69
N GLU A 95 19.10 -19.15 -23.67
CA GLU A 95 20.35 -18.36 -23.63
C GLU A 95 20.08 -16.86 -23.47
N ILE A 96 19.19 -16.30 -24.30
CA ILE A 96 18.84 -14.87 -24.25
C ILE A 96 18.17 -14.53 -22.92
N ALA A 97 17.20 -15.35 -22.48
CA ALA A 97 16.54 -15.14 -21.21
C ALA A 97 17.52 -15.22 -20.03
N GLN A 98 18.53 -16.09 -20.10
CA GLN A 98 19.57 -16.17 -19.08
C GLN A 98 20.40 -14.88 -19.00
N ALA A 99 20.79 -14.30 -20.14
CA ALA A 99 21.49 -13.02 -20.16
C ALA A 99 20.67 -11.89 -19.49
N VAL A 100 19.37 -11.86 -19.74
CA VAL A 100 18.45 -10.89 -19.11
C VAL A 100 18.32 -11.17 -17.60
N ARG A 101 18.16 -12.43 -17.18
CA ARG A 101 18.11 -12.82 -15.76
C ARG A 101 19.38 -12.39 -15.01
N ASP A 102 20.55 -12.65 -15.58
CA ASP A 102 21.84 -12.32 -14.98
C ASP A 102 22.03 -10.81 -14.85
N GLY A 103 21.66 -10.05 -15.89
CA GLY A 103 21.69 -8.59 -15.88
C GLY A 103 20.74 -7.98 -14.84
N ALA A 104 19.50 -8.47 -14.78
CA ALA A 104 18.50 -8.01 -13.82
C ALA A 104 18.91 -8.30 -12.37
N ASP A 105 19.48 -9.49 -12.11
CA ASP A 105 20.02 -9.85 -10.81
C ASP A 105 21.23 -9.01 -10.39
N ALA A 106 22.14 -8.75 -11.33
CA ALA A 106 23.31 -7.91 -11.07
C ALA A 106 22.88 -6.48 -10.71
N TYR A 107 21.93 -5.93 -11.46
CA TYR A 107 21.37 -4.61 -11.21
C TYR A 107 20.69 -4.53 -9.83
N LEU A 108 19.76 -5.45 -9.52
CA LEU A 108 19.07 -5.48 -8.23
C LEU A 108 20.03 -5.57 -7.06
N LYS A 109 21.01 -6.48 -7.13
CA LYS A 109 22.02 -6.64 -6.07
C LYS A 109 22.76 -5.33 -5.82
N ARG A 110 23.09 -4.60 -6.88
CA ARG A 110 23.76 -3.30 -6.76
C ARG A 110 22.84 -2.25 -6.16
N GLN A 111 21.60 -2.16 -6.65
CA GLN A 111 20.60 -1.23 -6.13
C GLN A 111 20.33 -1.49 -4.65
N TYR A 112 20.03 -2.73 -4.27
CA TYR A 112 19.70 -3.10 -2.89
C TYR A 112 20.88 -2.90 -1.93
N LYS A 113 22.12 -3.07 -2.40
CA LYS A 113 23.29 -2.72 -1.60
C LYS A 113 23.34 -1.23 -1.26
N VAL A 114 23.10 -0.36 -2.25
CA VAL A 114 23.11 1.10 -2.03
C VAL A 114 21.93 1.52 -1.17
N VAL A 115 20.74 0.99 -1.45
CA VAL A 115 19.54 1.30 -0.67
C VAL A 115 19.66 0.78 0.76
N GLY A 116 20.26 -0.39 0.98
CA GLY A 116 20.57 -0.91 2.31
C GLY A 116 21.44 0.03 3.15
N ILE A 117 22.41 0.71 2.54
CA ILE A 117 23.22 1.73 3.21
C ILE A 117 22.35 2.92 3.62
N PHE A 118 21.48 3.40 2.72
CA PHE A 118 20.54 4.47 3.04
C PHE A 118 19.62 4.08 4.21
N PHE A 119 19.04 2.88 4.19
CA PHE A 119 18.17 2.38 5.25
C PHE A 119 18.91 2.25 6.59
N ALA A 120 20.18 1.84 6.59
CA ALA A 120 21.00 1.79 7.80
C ALA A 120 21.19 3.19 8.40
N VAL A 121 21.53 4.19 7.57
CA VAL A 121 21.69 5.59 8.02
C VAL A 121 20.37 6.17 8.52
N ALA A 122 19.28 5.97 7.78
CA ALA A 122 17.95 6.42 8.18
C ALA A 122 17.49 5.75 9.48
N CYS A 123 17.76 4.46 9.66
CA CYS A 123 17.46 3.74 10.90
C CYS A 123 18.24 4.33 12.09
N VAL A 124 19.53 4.64 11.94
CA VAL A 124 20.31 5.30 13.01
C VAL A 124 19.73 6.66 13.37
N ALA A 125 19.31 7.46 12.37
CA ALA A 125 18.65 8.74 12.62
C ALA A 125 17.31 8.56 13.35
N LEU A 126 16.48 7.59 12.95
CA LEU A 126 15.22 7.28 13.62
C LEU A 126 15.44 6.75 15.05
N MET A 127 16.48 5.95 15.28
CA MET A 127 16.86 5.51 16.62
C MET A 127 17.25 6.71 17.50
N PHE A 128 18.00 7.68 16.97
CA PHE A 128 18.31 8.91 17.70
C PHE A 128 17.04 9.69 18.07
N VAL A 129 16.13 9.89 17.11
CA VAL A 129 14.85 10.58 17.35
C VAL A 129 13.98 9.84 18.36
N SER A 130 13.95 8.52 18.30
CA SER A 130 13.10 7.71 19.16
C SER A 130 13.65 7.55 20.58
N PHE A 131 14.93 7.18 20.73
CA PHE A 131 15.52 6.88 22.04
C PHE A 131 16.14 8.09 22.74
N VAL A 132 16.67 9.08 22.01
CA VAL A 132 17.35 10.24 22.61
C VAL A 132 16.40 11.43 22.75
N LEU A 133 15.65 11.76 21.69
CA LEU A 133 14.70 12.87 21.74
C LEU A 133 13.34 12.48 22.35
N GLY A 134 13.04 11.17 22.45
CA GLY A 134 11.77 10.68 22.97
C GLY A 134 10.56 11.12 22.15
N ALA A 135 10.76 11.54 20.90
CA ALA A 135 9.71 12.11 20.06
C ALA A 135 8.83 11.05 19.38
N GLN A 136 9.29 9.79 19.32
CA GLN A 136 8.60 8.67 18.68
C GLN A 136 8.78 7.37 19.46
N HIS A 137 7.83 6.45 19.31
CA HIS A 137 7.85 5.16 19.97
C HIS A 137 9.09 4.32 19.56
N PRO A 138 9.77 3.62 20.50
CA PRO A 138 10.96 2.79 20.25
C PRO A 138 10.87 1.78 19.11
N LEU A 139 9.66 1.38 18.72
CA LEU A 139 9.41 0.41 17.65
C LEU A 139 9.41 1.05 16.24
N VAL A 140 9.38 2.37 16.13
CA VAL A 140 9.33 3.09 14.85
C VAL A 140 10.50 2.76 13.92
N PRO A 141 11.78 2.74 14.36
CA PRO A 141 12.89 2.39 13.48
C PRO A 141 12.75 0.97 12.90
N PHE A 142 12.20 0.03 13.67
CA PHE A 142 11.97 -1.34 13.23
C PHE A 142 10.83 -1.44 12.23
N ALA A 143 9.73 -0.72 12.47
CA ALA A 143 8.61 -0.61 11.53
C ALA A 143 9.07 -0.05 10.18
N PHE A 144 9.90 1.00 10.20
CA PHE A 144 10.51 1.57 9.01
C PHE A 144 11.35 0.53 8.23
N LEU A 145 12.20 -0.24 8.92
CA LEU A 145 13.02 -1.26 8.28
C LEU A 145 12.20 -2.39 7.66
N THR A 146 11.18 -2.90 8.37
CA THR A 146 10.32 -3.96 7.82
C THR A 146 9.54 -3.46 6.61
N GLY A 147 9.08 -2.21 6.61
CA GLY A 147 8.37 -1.65 5.46
C GLY A 147 9.21 -1.55 4.20
N GLY A 148 10.47 -1.11 4.34
CA GLY A 148 11.41 -1.16 3.24
C GLY A 148 11.71 -2.59 2.78
N LEU A 149 11.87 -3.53 3.72
CA LEU A 149 12.15 -4.92 3.42
C LEU A 149 11.02 -5.57 2.62
N PHE A 150 9.76 -5.47 3.07
CA PHE A 150 8.63 -6.10 2.40
C PHE A 150 8.31 -5.43 1.04
N SER A 151 8.49 -4.10 0.92
CA SER A 151 8.43 -3.41 -0.38
C SER A 151 9.51 -3.94 -1.34
N GLY A 152 10.73 -4.13 -0.86
CA GLY A 152 11.83 -4.71 -1.64
C GLY A 152 11.59 -6.18 -1.99
N LEU A 153 10.99 -6.96 -1.11
CA LEU A 153 10.61 -8.35 -1.40
C LEU A 153 9.52 -8.41 -2.47
N ALA A 154 8.52 -7.54 -2.42
CA ALA A 154 7.48 -7.46 -3.43
C ALA A 154 8.06 -7.20 -4.84
N GLY A 155 8.96 -6.21 -4.95
CA GLY A 155 9.68 -5.95 -6.21
C GLY A 155 10.56 -7.11 -6.66
N TRP A 156 11.26 -7.77 -5.72
CA TRP A 156 12.13 -8.91 -6.02
C TRP A 156 11.37 -10.13 -6.54
N PHE A 157 10.26 -10.51 -5.89
CA PHE A 157 9.40 -11.61 -6.34
C PHE A 157 8.76 -11.33 -7.70
N GLY A 158 8.32 -10.08 -7.93
CA GLY A 158 7.81 -9.64 -9.23
C GLY A 158 8.84 -9.85 -10.33
N MET A 159 10.03 -9.26 -10.17
CA MET A 159 11.10 -9.37 -11.17
C MET A 159 11.52 -10.82 -11.42
N LYS A 160 11.68 -11.61 -10.35
CA LYS A 160 12.03 -13.02 -10.50
C LYS A 160 10.98 -13.76 -11.32
N THR A 161 9.70 -13.51 -11.06
CA THR A 161 8.65 -14.14 -11.86
C THR A 161 8.69 -13.68 -13.32
N ALA A 162 8.86 -12.39 -13.59
CA ALA A 162 8.89 -11.86 -14.95
C ALA A 162 10.07 -12.38 -15.78
N THR A 163 11.28 -12.39 -15.21
CA THR A 163 12.49 -12.88 -15.87
C THR A 163 12.46 -14.38 -16.19
N TRP A 164 11.70 -15.18 -15.42
CA TRP A 164 11.44 -16.59 -15.73
C TRP A 164 10.28 -16.79 -16.71
N ALA A 165 9.31 -15.87 -16.74
CA ALA A 165 8.11 -15.97 -17.57
C ALA A 165 8.32 -15.49 -19.01
N SER A 166 9.32 -14.65 -19.29
CA SER A 166 9.53 -14.04 -20.61
C SER A 166 9.72 -15.08 -21.73
N SER A 167 10.70 -15.97 -21.61
CA SER A 167 10.94 -17.01 -22.63
C SER A 167 9.76 -17.97 -22.80
N ARG A 168 9.08 -18.31 -21.70
CA ARG A 168 7.89 -19.17 -21.70
C ARG A 168 6.71 -18.51 -22.40
N THR A 169 6.56 -17.19 -22.25
CA THR A 169 5.55 -16.41 -22.97
C THR A 169 5.83 -16.42 -24.47
N THR A 170 7.09 -16.24 -24.86
CA THR A 170 7.50 -16.34 -26.27
C THR A 170 7.25 -17.73 -26.85
N GLN A 171 7.58 -18.78 -26.12
CA GLN A 171 7.31 -20.17 -26.53
C GLN A 171 5.80 -20.44 -26.65
N GLY A 172 5.00 -20.00 -25.67
CA GLY A 172 3.54 -20.12 -25.75
C GLY A 172 2.95 -19.37 -26.95
N ALA A 173 3.52 -18.22 -27.30
CA ALA A 173 3.10 -17.46 -28.48
C ALA A 173 3.43 -18.15 -29.81
N MET A 174 4.41 -19.07 -29.85
CA MET A 174 4.65 -19.92 -31.03
C MET A 174 3.51 -20.92 -31.28
N ASN A 175 2.83 -21.36 -30.21
CA ASN A 175 1.70 -22.29 -30.30
C ASN A 175 0.40 -21.54 -30.57
N SER A 176 0.09 -20.51 -29.77
CA SER A 176 -1.07 -19.64 -29.98
C SER A 176 -0.98 -18.35 -29.16
N LEU A 177 -1.69 -17.31 -29.62
CA LEU A 177 -1.85 -16.06 -28.87
C LEU A 177 -2.44 -16.31 -27.47
N ASN A 178 -3.43 -17.20 -27.36
CA ASN A 178 -4.10 -17.49 -26.09
C ASN A 178 -3.15 -18.16 -25.10
N GLU A 179 -2.28 -19.06 -25.56
CA GLU A 179 -1.31 -19.73 -24.71
C GLU A 179 -0.25 -18.76 -24.19
N GLY A 180 0.33 -17.93 -25.08
CA GLY A 180 1.23 -16.84 -24.67
C GLY A 180 0.57 -15.89 -23.67
N LEU A 181 -0.67 -15.46 -23.94
CA LEU A 181 -1.43 -14.59 -23.04
C LEU A 181 -1.69 -15.24 -21.67
N GLN A 182 -2.01 -16.53 -21.60
CA GLN A 182 -2.22 -17.21 -20.32
C GLN A 182 -0.96 -17.27 -19.47
N VAL A 183 0.21 -17.48 -20.08
CA VAL A 183 1.50 -17.44 -19.37
C VAL A 183 1.81 -16.04 -18.86
N ALA A 184 1.67 -15.02 -19.71
CA ALA A 184 1.87 -13.62 -19.35
C ALA A 184 0.91 -13.17 -18.24
N PHE A 185 -0.37 -13.49 -18.37
CA PHE A 185 -1.39 -13.08 -17.39
C PHE A 185 -1.20 -13.78 -16.05
N ARG A 186 -0.94 -15.09 -16.04
CA ARG A 186 -0.72 -15.84 -14.78
C ARG A 186 0.58 -15.46 -14.10
N SER A 187 1.63 -15.14 -14.84
CA SER A 187 2.87 -14.61 -14.26
C SER A 187 2.67 -13.21 -13.68
N GLY A 188 1.95 -12.32 -14.36
CA GLY A 188 1.54 -11.02 -13.82
C GLY A 188 0.68 -11.13 -12.55
N ALA A 189 -0.21 -12.13 -12.50
CA ALA A 189 -1.02 -12.41 -11.31
C ALA A 189 -0.18 -12.78 -10.09
N VAL A 190 0.98 -13.44 -10.25
CA VAL A 190 1.92 -13.70 -9.14
C VAL A 190 2.38 -12.39 -8.53
N MET A 191 2.81 -11.42 -9.34
CA MET A 191 3.26 -10.12 -8.84
C MET A 191 2.15 -9.42 -8.05
N GLY A 192 0.93 -9.33 -8.61
CA GLY A 192 -0.19 -8.67 -7.94
C GLY A 192 -0.60 -9.35 -6.62
N LEU A 193 -0.68 -10.68 -6.61
CA LEU A 193 -1.02 -11.44 -5.41
C LEU A 193 0.08 -11.39 -4.35
N THR A 194 1.36 -11.37 -4.76
CA THR A 194 2.48 -11.18 -3.84
C THR A 194 2.46 -9.79 -3.21
N VAL A 195 2.21 -8.73 -3.99
CA VAL A 195 2.10 -7.36 -3.47
C VAL A 195 0.99 -7.25 -2.41
N VAL A 196 -0.22 -7.71 -2.74
CA VAL A 196 -1.37 -7.64 -1.83
C VAL A 196 -1.18 -8.56 -0.62
N GLY A 197 -0.70 -9.80 -0.86
CA GLY A 197 -0.48 -10.78 0.18
C GLY A 197 0.59 -10.35 1.19
N LEU A 198 1.73 -9.85 0.72
CA LEU A 198 2.78 -9.33 1.59
C LEU A 198 2.32 -8.05 2.32
N GLY A 199 1.62 -7.14 1.65
CA GLY A 199 1.14 -5.90 2.25
C GLY A 199 0.14 -6.14 3.40
N LEU A 200 -0.86 -7.00 3.16
CA LEU A 200 -1.82 -7.37 4.20
C LEU A 200 -1.16 -8.15 5.34
N LEU A 201 -0.26 -9.09 5.01
CA LEU A 201 0.44 -9.87 6.03
C LEU A 201 1.25 -8.95 6.95
N ASP A 202 2.00 -8.00 6.41
CA ASP A 202 2.84 -7.10 7.20
C ASP A 202 1.99 -6.17 8.09
N ILE A 203 0.90 -5.61 7.55
CA ILE A 203 -0.07 -4.82 8.34
C ILE A 203 -0.66 -5.66 9.47
N CYS A 204 -1.05 -6.91 9.20
CA CYS A 204 -1.58 -7.81 10.20
C CYS A 204 -0.54 -8.18 11.26
N LEU A 205 0.70 -8.47 10.87
CA LEU A 205 1.77 -8.79 11.81
C LEU A 205 2.07 -7.61 12.73
N TRP A 206 2.21 -6.40 12.19
CA TRP A 206 2.43 -5.20 13.01
C TRP A 206 1.24 -4.85 13.89
N PHE A 207 0.02 -4.88 13.35
CA PHE A 207 -1.17 -4.62 14.16
C PHE A 207 -1.28 -5.64 15.29
N GLY A 208 -1.09 -6.94 14.99
CA GLY A 208 -1.18 -8.00 15.98
C GLY A 208 -0.10 -7.90 17.06
N ALA A 209 1.15 -7.59 16.67
CA ALA A 209 2.24 -7.37 17.61
C ALA A 209 1.94 -6.18 18.52
N LEU A 210 1.61 -5.02 17.96
CA LEU A 210 1.41 -3.79 18.72
C LEU A 210 0.14 -3.82 19.58
N TYR A 211 -0.93 -4.47 19.11
CA TYR A 211 -2.22 -4.47 19.79
C TYR A 211 -2.39 -5.64 20.78
N PHE A 212 -1.98 -6.86 20.41
CA PHE A 212 -2.18 -8.06 21.24
C PHE A 212 -0.96 -8.44 22.08
N VAL A 213 0.27 -8.27 21.58
CA VAL A 213 1.49 -8.66 22.32
C VAL A 213 1.91 -7.58 23.30
N PHE A 214 1.83 -6.32 22.88
CA PHE A 214 2.13 -5.14 23.69
C PHE A 214 0.88 -4.58 24.41
N GLU A 215 -0.06 -5.47 24.75
CA GLU A 215 -1.38 -5.13 25.30
C GLU A 215 -1.26 -4.17 26.51
N GLY A 216 -1.98 -3.04 26.42
CA GLY A 216 -2.03 -2.02 27.48
C GLY A 216 -0.85 -1.05 27.53
N SER A 217 0.18 -1.21 26.69
CA SER A 217 1.33 -0.30 26.64
C SER A 217 1.21 0.84 25.62
N MET A 218 0.34 0.69 24.62
CA MET A 218 0.15 1.68 23.55
C MET A 218 -1.33 1.97 23.31
N THR A 219 -1.64 3.25 23.09
CA THR A 219 -2.94 3.70 22.60
C THR A 219 -3.12 3.41 21.11
N LEU A 220 -4.35 3.32 20.63
CA LEU A 220 -4.64 3.11 19.21
C LEU A 220 -4.05 4.22 18.31
N ALA A 221 -3.91 5.44 18.85
CA ALA A 221 -3.24 6.54 18.18
C ALA A 221 -1.74 6.27 18.00
N GLU A 222 -1.06 5.78 19.04
CA GLU A 222 0.37 5.42 18.95
C GLU A 222 0.60 4.23 18.00
N ILE A 223 -0.29 3.25 18.00
CA ILE A 223 -0.22 2.10 17.07
C ILE A 223 -0.30 2.60 15.63
N THR A 224 -1.31 3.41 15.29
CA THR A 224 -1.48 3.91 13.91
C THR A 224 -0.34 4.82 13.46
N VAL A 225 0.17 5.68 14.33
CA VAL A 225 1.36 6.51 14.04
C VAL A 225 2.62 5.65 13.84
N THR A 226 2.80 4.60 14.64
CA THR A 226 3.92 3.67 14.49
C THR A 226 3.84 2.93 13.15
N MET A 227 2.64 2.46 12.77
CA MET A 227 2.44 1.80 11.48
C MET A 227 2.60 2.75 10.29
N LEU A 228 2.26 4.04 10.41
CA LEU A 228 2.57 5.03 9.35
C LEU A 228 4.08 5.13 9.07
N CYS A 229 4.93 4.97 10.09
CA CYS A 229 6.38 4.97 9.90
C CYS A 229 6.88 3.75 9.12
N PHE A 230 6.18 2.62 9.22
CA PHE A 230 6.38 1.49 8.31
C PHE A 230 6.08 1.88 6.85
N GLY A 231 4.97 2.60 6.61
CA GLY A 231 4.63 3.12 5.28
C GLY A 231 5.73 4.00 4.71
N MET A 232 6.31 4.89 5.54
CA MET A 232 7.46 5.72 5.15
C MET A 232 8.68 4.88 4.71
N GLY A 233 8.93 3.73 5.36
CA GLY A 233 9.95 2.77 4.93
C GLY A 233 9.66 2.17 3.57
N ALA A 234 8.42 1.72 3.35
CA ALA A 234 7.98 1.24 2.04
C ALA A 234 8.13 2.30 0.95
N SER A 235 7.77 3.56 1.22
CA SER A 235 7.94 4.69 0.31
C SER A 235 9.39 4.98 -0.04
N ALA A 236 10.30 4.94 0.94
CA ALA A 236 11.71 5.12 0.66
C ALA A 236 12.26 4.04 -0.27
N GLN A 237 11.92 2.77 -0.03
CA GLN A 237 12.33 1.66 -0.90
C GLN A 237 11.74 1.82 -2.31
N ALA A 238 10.45 2.08 -2.42
CA ALA A 238 9.75 2.25 -3.69
C ALA A 238 10.35 3.40 -4.53
N LEU A 239 10.69 4.52 -3.88
CA LEU A 239 11.33 5.66 -4.52
C LEU A 239 12.65 5.25 -5.19
N PHE A 240 13.55 4.61 -4.46
CA PHE A 240 14.82 4.18 -5.04
C PHE A 240 14.65 3.07 -6.08
N ALA A 241 13.71 2.14 -5.86
CA ALA A 241 13.38 1.07 -6.78
C ALA A 241 12.95 1.65 -8.14
N ARG A 242 11.96 2.52 -8.14
CA ARG A 242 11.38 3.13 -9.34
C ARG A 242 12.31 4.13 -10.01
N VAL A 243 12.93 5.05 -9.26
CA VAL A 243 13.80 6.05 -9.88
C VAL A 243 15.03 5.39 -10.47
N GLY A 244 15.69 4.50 -9.72
CA GLY A 244 16.84 3.77 -10.23
C GLY A 244 16.49 2.93 -11.45
N GLY A 245 15.48 2.06 -11.33
CA GLY A 245 15.07 1.17 -12.41
C GLY A 245 14.54 1.93 -13.62
N GLY A 246 13.80 3.02 -13.40
CA GLY A 246 13.28 3.93 -14.43
C GLY A 246 14.37 4.63 -15.23
N ILE A 247 15.43 5.10 -14.56
CA ILE A 247 16.59 5.68 -15.25
C ILE A 247 17.29 4.61 -16.09
N PHE A 248 17.50 3.41 -15.53
CA PHE A 248 18.16 2.32 -16.23
C PHE A 248 17.39 1.90 -17.48
N THR A 249 16.09 1.60 -17.34
CA THR A 249 15.25 1.15 -18.46
C THR A 249 15.14 2.23 -19.54
N LYS A 250 14.79 3.47 -19.18
CA LYS A 250 14.56 4.51 -20.18
C LYS A 250 15.84 4.98 -20.87
N ALA A 251 16.99 4.89 -20.21
CA ALA A 251 18.26 5.16 -20.89
C ALA A 251 18.60 4.09 -21.94
N ALA A 252 18.30 2.82 -21.64
CA ALA A 252 18.52 1.71 -22.56
C ALA A 252 17.52 1.72 -23.73
N ASP A 253 16.24 1.81 -23.43
CA ASP A 253 15.10 1.89 -24.37
C ASP A 253 15.31 3.01 -25.40
N VAL A 254 15.47 4.26 -24.94
CA VAL A 254 15.68 5.41 -25.85
C VAL A 254 16.96 5.27 -26.68
N GLY A 255 18.04 4.73 -26.09
CA GLY A 255 19.29 4.51 -26.80
C GLY A 255 19.19 3.43 -27.87
N ALA A 256 18.54 2.31 -27.55
CA ALA A 256 18.31 1.18 -28.45
C ALA A 256 17.44 1.61 -29.63
N ASP A 257 16.33 2.29 -29.34
CA ASP A 257 15.35 2.66 -30.34
C ASP A 257 15.82 3.75 -31.30
N LEU A 258 16.45 4.81 -30.79
CA LEU A 258 16.90 5.90 -31.65
C LEU A 258 17.99 5.43 -32.61
N VAL A 259 19.03 4.77 -32.10
CA VAL A 259 20.14 4.31 -32.94
C VAL A 259 19.71 3.15 -33.84
N GLY A 260 18.91 2.21 -33.32
CA GLY A 260 18.44 1.05 -34.06
C GLY A 260 17.44 1.42 -35.15
N LYS A 261 16.28 1.96 -34.76
CA LYS A 261 15.15 2.19 -35.67
C LYS A 261 15.37 3.42 -36.55
N VAL A 262 15.88 4.53 -36.00
CA VAL A 262 15.91 5.82 -36.68
C VAL A 262 17.20 6.02 -37.48
N GLU A 263 18.36 5.71 -36.88
CA GLU A 263 19.66 5.93 -37.54
C GLU A 263 20.09 4.76 -38.44
N ALA A 264 20.06 3.53 -37.90
CA ALA A 264 20.53 2.35 -38.61
C ALA A 264 19.45 1.67 -39.48
N GLY A 265 18.17 1.97 -39.23
CA GLY A 265 17.04 1.38 -39.95
C GLY A 265 16.89 -0.14 -39.73
N ILE A 266 17.34 -0.65 -38.59
CA ILE A 266 17.15 -2.05 -38.20
C ILE A 266 15.86 -2.20 -37.36
N PRO A 267 15.26 -3.41 -37.31
CA PRO A 267 14.10 -3.67 -36.47
C PRO A 267 14.32 -3.36 -34.99
N GLU A 268 13.22 -3.16 -34.27
CA GLU A 268 13.17 -3.18 -32.81
C GLU A 268 13.68 -4.51 -32.25
N ASP A 269 14.34 -4.49 -31.10
CA ASP A 269 14.92 -5.67 -30.45
C ASP A 269 15.86 -6.50 -31.33
N ASP A 270 16.46 -5.88 -32.36
CA ASP A 270 17.37 -6.60 -33.26
C ASP A 270 18.66 -7.02 -32.53
N PRO A 271 19.08 -8.29 -32.61
CA PRO A 271 20.23 -8.81 -31.88
C PRO A 271 21.57 -8.17 -32.27
N ARG A 272 21.63 -7.41 -33.37
CA ARG A 272 22.82 -6.63 -33.77
C ARG A 272 22.96 -5.35 -32.95
N ASN A 273 21.89 -4.89 -32.31
CA ASN A 273 21.92 -3.71 -31.46
C ASN A 273 22.37 -4.09 -30.04
N PRO A 274 23.53 -3.59 -29.56
CA PRO A 274 24.09 -3.97 -28.27
C PRO A 274 23.26 -3.50 -27.07
N ALA A 275 22.33 -2.56 -27.26
CA ALA A 275 21.51 -2.02 -26.17
C ALA A 275 20.28 -2.90 -25.83
N THR A 276 19.91 -3.85 -26.69
CA THR A 276 18.68 -4.66 -26.55
C THR A 276 18.62 -5.50 -25.28
N ILE A 277 19.75 -6.08 -24.84
CA ILE A 277 19.80 -6.79 -23.56
C ILE A 277 19.61 -5.83 -22.39
N ALA A 278 20.19 -4.62 -22.45
CA ALA A 278 20.02 -3.64 -21.38
C ALA A 278 18.58 -3.14 -21.31
N ASP A 279 17.91 -2.99 -22.45
CA ASP A 279 16.50 -2.62 -22.55
C ASP A 279 15.60 -3.68 -21.89
N ASN A 280 15.75 -4.93 -22.31
CA ASN A 280 14.99 -6.05 -21.74
C ASN A 280 15.31 -6.29 -20.24
N VAL A 281 16.54 -6.03 -19.80
CA VAL A 281 16.86 -5.99 -18.36
C VAL A 281 16.12 -4.85 -17.68
N GLY A 282 16.10 -3.68 -18.33
CA GLY A 282 15.37 -2.48 -17.96
C GLY A 282 13.91 -2.73 -17.62
N ASP A 283 13.18 -3.41 -18.51
CA ASP A 283 11.77 -3.76 -18.28
C ASP A 283 11.56 -4.53 -16.97
N ASN A 284 12.46 -5.46 -16.67
CA ASN A 284 12.38 -6.26 -15.45
C ASN A 284 12.73 -5.43 -14.20
N VAL A 285 13.74 -4.56 -14.28
CA VAL A 285 14.22 -3.80 -13.11
C VAL A 285 13.42 -2.54 -12.81
N GLY A 286 12.95 -1.84 -13.83
CA GLY A 286 12.12 -0.65 -13.72
C GLY A 286 10.64 -1.00 -13.66
N ASP A 287 10.14 -1.58 -14.75
CA ASP A 287 8.71 -1.71 -15.00
C ASP A 287 8.09 -2.84 -14.17
N VAL A 288 8.86 -3.84 -13.73
CA VAL A 288 8.38 -4.89 -12.84
C VAL A 288 8.77 -4.63 -11.38
N ALA A 289 10.06 -4.62 -11.03
CA ALA A 289 10.44 -4.46 -9.62
C ALA A 289 10.08 -3.09 -9.04
N GLY A 290 10.33 -2.01 -9.79
CA GLY A 290 9.96 -0.67 -9.38
C GLY A 290 8.45 -0.52 -9.21
N MET A 291 7.66 -1.08 -10.14
CA MET A 291 6.19 -1.10 -10.04
C MET A 291 5.71 -1.93 -8.85
N GLY A 292 6.27 -3.13 -8.63
CA GLY A 292 5.86 -3.99 -7.50
C GLY A 292 6.12 -3.34 -6.14
N ALA A 293 7.28 -2.70 -5.97
CA ALA A 293 7.62 -1.96 -4.75
C ALA A 293 6.70 -0.77 -4.50
N ASP A 294 6.30 -0.06 -5.56
CA ASP A 294 5.38 1.07 -5.44
C ASP A 294 3.93 0.67 -5.22
N LEU A 295 3.42 -0.34 -5.93
CA LEU A 295 2.06 -0.80 -5.70
C LEU A 295 1.90 -1.30 -4.26
N TYR A 296 2.94 -1.94 -3.70
CA TYR A 296 3.00 -2.29 -2.29
C TYR A 296 2.91 -1.05 -1.39
N GLU A 297 3.73 -0.04 -1.65
CA GLU A 297 3.75 1.22 -0.93
C GLU A 297 2.38 1.89 -0.93
N SER A 298 1.80 2.08 -2.11
CA SER A 298 0.55 2.83 -2.28
C SER A 298 -0.63 2.07 -1.69
N TYR A 299 -0.63 0.75 -1.79
CA TYR A 299 -1.63 -0.12 -1.18
C TYR A 299 -1.59 -0.02 0.36
N CYS A 300 -0.41 -0.24 0.94
CA CYS A 300 -0.22 -0.17 2.39
C CYS A 300 -0.46 1.24 2.93
N GLY A 301 0.10 2.26 2.27
CA GLY A 301 -0.02 3.66 2.63
C GLY A 301 -1.48 4.13 2.67
N SER A 302 -2.29 3.73 1.69
CA SER A 302 -3.72 4.07 1.64
C SER A 302 -4.51 3.49 2.82
N ILE A 303 -4.23 2.23 3.18
CA ILE A 303 -4.88 1.55 4.31
C ILE A 303 -4.48 2.23 5.62
N LEU A 304 -3.20 2.48 5.82
CA LEU A 304 -2.66 3.05 7.05
C LEU A 304 -3.04 4.52 7.24
N ALA A 305 -3.04 5.31 6.18
CA ALA A 305 -3.55 6.69 6.22
C ALA A 305 -5.03 6.73 6.60
N SER A 306 -5.84 5.84 6.03
CA SER A 306 -7.26 5.72 6.37
C SER A 306 -7.47 5.31 7.82
N ALA A 307 -6.68 4.35 8.32
CA ALA A 307 -6.73 3.92 9.72
C ALA A 307 -6.34 5.05 10.68
N ALA A 308 -5.24 5.76 10.41
CA ALA A 308 -4.78 6.88 11.21
C ALA A 308 -5.79 8.03 11.24
N LEU A 309 -6.40 8.36 10.09
CA LEU A 309 -7.45 9.37 10.01
C LEU A 309 -8.69 8.98 10.81
N GLY A 310 -9.09 7.70 10.75
CA GLY A 310 -10.19 7.16 11.55
C GLY A 310 -9.92 7.34 13.04
N VAL A 311 -8.74 6.97 13.51
CA VAL A 311 -8.37 7.14 14.93
C VAL A 311 -8.36 8.61 15.33
N ALA A 312 -7.76 9.49 14.52
CA ALA A 312 -7.73 10.92 14.81
C ALA A 312 -9.13 11.54 14.93
N ALA A 313 -10.03 11.21 14.00
CA ALA A 313 -11.40 11.73 13.97
C ALA A 313 -12.20 11.35 15.22
N PHE A 314 -12.08 10.11 15.70
CA PHE A 314 -12.84 9.63 16.86
C PHE A 314 -12.15 9.92 18.21
N HIS A 315 -10.83 10.08 18.22
CA HIS A 315 -10.07 10.47 19.41
C HIS A 315 -10.45 11.89 19.89
N ASP A 316 -10.61 12.84 18.96
CA ASP A 316 -11.00 14.22 19.31
C ASP A 316 -12.50 14.34 19.61
N MET A 317 -13.35 13.53 18.97
CA MET A 317 -14.79 13.47 19.28
C MET A 317 -15.05 12.98 20.71
N GLY A 318 -14.29 11.98 21.20
CA GLY A 318 -14.40 11.49 22.57
C GLY A 318 -14.06 12.54 23.64
N LYS A 319 -13.11 13.44 23.34
CA LYS A 319 -12.79 14.59 24.21
C LYS A 319 -13.89 15.64 24.18
N LEU A 320 -14.48 15.91 23.02
CA LEU A 320 -15.59 16.87 22.89
C LEU A 320 -16.82 16.41 23.69
N PHE A 321 -17.21 15.14 23.58
CA PHE A 321 -18.35 14.58 24.34
C PHE A 321 -18.10 14.50 25.86
N ARG A 322 -16.86 14.23 26.32
CA ARG A 322 -16.51 14.30 27.75
C ARG A 322 -16.43 15.73 28.30
N SER A 323 -16.16 16.72 27.43
CA SER A 323 -16.02 18.13 27.84
C SER A 323 -17.33 18.91 27.89
N THR A 324 -18.39 18.44 27.24
CA THR A 324 -19.75 18.95 27.44
C THR A 324 -20.29 18.42 28.76
N PRO A 325 -20.51 19.25 29.81
CA PRO A 325 -21.30 18.80 30.94
C PRO A 325 -22.66 18.43 30.39
N CYS A 326 -23.17 17.25 30.74
CA CYS A 326 -24.56 16.90 30.52
C CYS A 326 -25.42 18.05 31.04
N CYS A 327 -25.92 18.89 30.13
CA CYS A 327 -26.85 19.95 30.44
C CYS A 327 -28.22 19.27 30.61
N CYS A 328 -28.34 18.44 31.64
CA CYS A 328 -29.63 18.03 32.17
C CYS A 328 -30.23 19.27 32.83
N ARG A 329 -31.15 19.91 32.12
CA ARG A 329 -32.13 20.84 32.66
C ARG A 329 -33.52 20.40 32.27
#